data_AF-A0A0F9RYJ1-F1
#
_entry.id   AF-A0A0F9RYJ1-F1
#
_cell.length_a   1.000
_cell.length_b   1.000
_cell.length_c   1.000
_cell.angle_alpha   90.00
_cell.angle_beta   90.00
_cell.angle_gamma   90.00
#
_symmetry.space_group_name_H-M   'P 1'
#
loop_
_entity.id
_entity.type
_entity.pdbx_description
1 polymer ?
#
loop_
_entity_poly.entity_id
_entity_poly.type
_entity_poly.pdbx_seq_one_letter_code
_entity_poly.pdbx_strand_id
1 'polypeptide(L)'
;MWIKTDFQNGAVAAIGISPIIRIRNVETGSVVASGVMAELADGFYAYDFVGYDITKEYVILCDAVTLLDLDRYKSLATGQYGDMIDTIGLVSDNIDFRAELVKKIWQNKLELSDGNTGNLVIYDDDNTTSLISWDVTDVVDTSIEQGIYNTSKRSRGT
;
A
#
# COMPACT_ATOMS: atom_id res chain seq x y z
N MET A 1 6.72 15.98 23.51
CA MET A 1 5.94 15.52 22.33
C MET A 1 5.40 14.15 22.65
N TRP A 2 4.10 13.93 22.49
CA TRP A 2 3.50 12.62 22.77
C TRP A 2 3.77 11.64 21.63
N ILE A 3 4.41 10.53 21.96
CA ILE A 3 4.56 9.38 21.06
C ILE A 3 3.52 8.36 21.48
N LYS A 4 2.72 7.89 20.53
CA LYS A 4 1.65 6.91 20.75
C LYS A 4 1.79 5.79 19.75
N THR A 5 1.58 4.56 20.18
CA THR A 5 1.54 3.39 19.31
C THR A 5 0.63 2.33 19.93
N ASP A 6 0.12 1.41 19.11
CA ASP A 6 -0.65 0.26 19.52
C ASP A 6 0.18 -1.03 19.42
N PHE A 7 -0.17 -1.98 20.27
CA PHE A 7 0.35 -3.34 20.21
C PHE A 7 -0.81 -4.35 20.11
N GLN A 8 -0.57 -5.41 19.36
CA GLN A 8 -1.51 -6.52 19.17
C GLN A 8 -0.78 -7.83 19.44
N ASN A 9 -1.53 -8.87 19.81
CA ASN A 9 -1.05 -10.25 19.86
C ASN A 9 -1.95 -11.06 18.91
N GLY A 10 -1.49 -11.26 17.69
CA GLY A 10 -2.35 -11.66 16.58
C GLY A 10 -3.42 -10.60 16.31
N ALA A 11 -4.69 -11.00 16.27
CA ALA A 11 -5.82 -10.10 15.97
C ALA A 11 -6.44 -9.42 17.22
N VAL A 12 -5.76 -9.47 18.37
CA VAL A 12 -6.30 -8.97 19.65
C VAL A 12 -5.38 -7.89 20.21
N ALA A 13 -5.97 -6.79 20.70
CA ALA A 13 -5.22 -5.72 21.36
C ALA A 13 -4.43 -6.24 22.57
N ALA A 14 -3.15 -5.91 22.63
CA ALA A 14 -2.26 -6.35 23.71
C ALA A 14 -2.32 -5.36 24.89
N ILE A 15 -3.12 -5.71 25.91
CA ILE A 15 -3.30 -4.92 27.13
C ILE A 15 -2.38 -5.39 28.26
N GLY A 16 -2.09 -4.52 29.23
CA GLY A 16 -1.32 -4.85 30.43
C GLY A 16 0.15 -5.21 30.18
N ILE A 17 0.71 -4.83 29.03
CA ILE A 17 2.15 -5.00 28.76
C ILE A 17 2.94 -3.75 29.14
N SER A 18 4.27 -3.81 29.11
CA SER A 18 5.14 -2.68 29.43
C SER A 18 6.17 -2.46 28.32
N PRO A 19 5.75 -1.90 27.16
CA PRO A 19 6.64 -1.66 26.05
C PRO A 19 7.75 -0.68 26.44
N ILE A 20 8.95 -0.91 25.92
CA ILE A 20 10.11 -0.04 26.11
C ILE A 20 10.29 0.79 24.85
N ILE A 21 10.30 2.11 24.98
CA ILE A 21 10.64 3.04 23.90
C ILE A 21 12.12 3.41 23.96
N ARG A 22 12.76 3.48 22.80
CA ARG A 22 14.10 4.03 22.60
C ARG A 22 14.06 5.04 21.46
N ILE A 23 14.52 6.26 21.74
CA ILE A 23 14.55 7.36 20.79
C ILE A 23 16.00 7.70 20.49
N ARG A 24 16.35 7.73 19.20
CA ARG A 24 17.68 8.09 18.73
C ARG A 24 17.61 9.34 17.88
N ASN A 25 18.60 10.21 18.05
CA ASN A 25 18.83 11.29 17.11
C ASN A 25 19.49 10.71 15.84
N VAL A 26 18.93 11.03 14.67
CA VAL A 26 19.35 10.44 13.39
C VAL A 26 20.77 10.88 13.00
N GLU A 27 21.07 12.16 13.18
CA GLU A 27 22.36 12.76 12.79
C GLU A 27 23.54 12.15 13.56
N THR A 28 23.38 11.98 14.87
CA THR A 28 24.44 11.51 15.78
C THR A 28 24.37 10.01 16.08
N GLY A 29 23.26 9.34 15.72
CA GLY A 29 22.96 7.95 16.06
C GLY A 29 22.75 7.68 17.56
N SER A 30 22.87 8.70 18.42
CA SER A 30 22.87 8.57 19.87
C SER A 30 21.47 8.37 20.43
N VAL A 31 21.34 7.56 21.48
CA VAL A 31 20.07 7.44 22.22
C VAL A 31 19.86 8.70 23.04
N VAL A 32 18.78 9.43 22.74
CA VAL A 32 18.44 10.70 23.41
C VAL A 32 17.37 10.53 24.48
N ALA A 33 16.57 9.48 24.40
CA ALA A 33 15.60 9.11 25.43
C ALA A 33 15.31 7.62 25.39
N SER A 34 14.97 7.06 26.55
CA SER A 34 14.50 5.69 26.71
C SER A 34 13.57 5.61 27.91
N GLY A 35 12.59 4.72 27.87
CA GLY A 35 11.68 4.55 28.98
C GLY A 35 10.63 3.47 28.75
N VAL A 36 9.76 3.29 29.73
CA VAL A 36 8.56 2.44 29.61
C VAL A 36 7.41 3.31 29.13
N MET A 37 6.61 2.80 28.20
CA MET A 37 5.40 3.46 27.74
C MET A 37 4.23 3.19 28.71
N ALA A 38 3.42 4.21 28.98
CA ALA A 38 2.22 4.09 29.80
C ALA A 38 1.03 3.61 28.96
N GLU A 39 0.28 2.64 29.46
CA GLU A 39 -0.96 2.17 28.82
C GLU A 39 -2.05 3.25 28.90
N LEU A 40 -2.77 3.47 27.80
CA LEU A 40 -3.89 4.40 27.72
C LEU A 40 -5.25 3.69 27.76
N ALA A 41 -5.37 2.57 27.05
CA ALA A 41 -6.48 1.60 26.97
C ALA A 41 -6.39 0.87 25.61
N ASP A 42 -7.13 -0.22 25.43
CA ASP A 42 -7.34 -0.86 24.11
C ASP A 42 -6.05 -1.22 23.34
N GLY A 43 -4.97 -1.54 24.08
CA GLY A 43 -3.67 -1.87 23.50
C GLY A 43 -2.86 -0.64 23.04
N PHE A 44 -3.33 0.57 23.30
CA PHE A 44 -2.59 1.80 23.06
C PHE A 44 -1.67 2.17 24.22
N TYR A 45 -0.47 2.60 23.87
CA TYR A 45 0.56 3.04 24.81
C TYR A 45 1.11 4.40 24.40
N ALA A 46 1.56 5.18 25.38
CA ALA A 46 2.09 6.51 25.18
C ALA A 46 3.36 6.80 25.99
N TYR A 47 4.20 7.66 25.44
CA TYR A 47 5.37 8.21 26.11
C TYR A 47 5.49 9.70 25.81
N ASP A 48 5.73 10.52 26.83
CA ASP A 48 6.02 11.94 26.64
C ASP A 48 7.52 12.16 26.43
N PHE A 49 7.89 12.47 25.20
CA PHE A 49 9.25 12.89 24.89
C PHE A 49 9.42 14.39 25.19
N VAL A 50 9.72 14.70 26.46
CA VAL A 50 9.89 16.08 26.96
C VAL A 50 11.05 16.81 26.25
N GLY A 51 12.13 16.08 25.92
CA GLY A 51 13.32 16.62 25.24
C GLY A 51 13.19 16.76 23.72
N TYR A 52 11.97 16.73 23.18
CA TYR A 52 11.76 16.85 21.74
C TYR A 52 12.16 18.23 21.22
N ASP A 53 12.89 18.21 20.10
CA ASP A 53 13.33 19.39 19.37
C ASP A 53 12.91 19.23 17.91
N ILE A 54 12.01 20.09 17.44
CA ILE A 54 11.43 20.03 16.10
C ILE A 54 12.46 20.23 14.98
N THR A 55 13.63 20.79 15.29
CA THR A 55 14.70 21.01 14.31
C THR A 55 15.57 19.77 14.08
N LYS A 56 15.34 18.71 14.86
CA LYS A 56 16.11 17.46 14.82
C LYS A 56 15.24 16.31 14.36
N GLU A 57 15.89 15.34 13.73
CA GLU A 57 15.25 14.11 13.30
C GLU A 57 15.51 12.99 14.30
N TYR A 58 14.47 12.19 14.52
CA TYR A 58 14.51 11.08 15.45
C TYR A 58 13.98 9.80 14.81
N VAL A 59 14.61 8.68 15.17
CA VAL A 59 14.08 7.35 14.97
C VAL A 59 13.66 6.81 16.34
N ILE A 60 12.44 6.29 16.38
CA ILE A 60 11.79 5.79 17.58
C ILE A 60 11.54 4.31 17.38
N LEU A 61 11.98 3.49 18.34
CA LEU A 61 11.70 2.07 18.40
C LEU A 61 10.98 1.76 19.70
N CYS A 62 9.80 1.17 19.58
CA CYS A 62 9.02 0.62 20.69
C CYS A 62 9.14 -0.91 20.67
N ASP A 63 9.56 -1.49 21.79
CA ASP A 63 9.83 -2.93 21.97
C ASP A 63 8.93 -3.50 23.07
N ALA A 64 7.92 -4.27 22.66
CA ALA A 64 7.05 -5.04 23.56
C ALA A 64 7.63 -6.44 23.78
N VAL A 65 8.63 -6.54 24.66
CA VAL A 65 9.42 -7.78 24.90
C VAL A 65 8.60 -9.03 25.23
N THR A 66 7.35 -8.87 25.64
CA THR A 66 6.41 -9.96 25.96
C THR A 66 5.67 -10.51 24.74
N LEU A 67 5.75 -9.84 23.59
CA LEU A 67 5.16 -10.26 22.32
C LEU A 67 6.20 -10.95 21.44
N LEU A 68 5.74 -11.73 20.45
CA LEU A 68 6.58 -12.52 19.57
C LEU A 68 6.66 -11.90 18.16
N ASP A 69 7.76 -12.19 17.47
CA ASP A 69 7.99 -11.91 16.05
C ASP A 69 7.54 -10.51 15.58
N LEU A 70 6.53 -10.46 14.70
CA LEU A 70 6.04 -9.26 14.02
C LEU A 70 5.28 -8.31 14.96
N ASP A 71 4.74 -8.83 16.07
CA ASP A 71 3.94 -8.06 17.02
C ASP A 71 4.79 -7.29 18.03
N ARG A 72 6.08 -7.65 18.14
CA ARG A 72 6.99 -7.14 19.17
C ARG A 72 7.47 -5.71 18.92
N TYR A 73 7.74 -5.35 17.68
CA TYR A 73 8.41 -4.10 17.35
C TYR A 73 7.48 -3.14 16.62
N LYS A 74 7.46 -1.89 17.07
CA LYS A 74 6.86 -0.76 16.35
C LYS A 74 7.92 0.31 16.17
N SER A 75 8.05 0.84 14.95
CA SER A 75 9.01 1.89 14.65
C SER A 75 8.31 3.11 14.09
N LEU A 76 8.74 4.29 14.51
CA LEU A 76 8.29 5.57 13.99
C LEU A 76 9.52 6.43 13.67
N ALA A 77 9.40 7.29 12.68
CA ALA A 77 10.40 8.32 12.36
C ALA A 77 9.72 9.68 12.28
N THR A 78 10.44 10.74 12.64
CA THR A 78 9.94 12.13 12.55
C THR A 78 10.66 12.89 11.44
N GLY A 79 10.07 13.99 10.97
CA GLY A 79 10.69 14.86 9.96
C GLY A 79 10.72 14.21 8.58
N GLN A 80 11.79 14.46 7.82
CA GLN A 80 11.87 14.05 6.41
C GLN A 80 11.73 12.54 6.22
N TYR A 81 12.26 11.73 7.14
CA TYR A 81 12.15 10.28 7.07
C TYR A 81 10.73 9.76 7.34
N GLY A 82 9.95 10.45 8.18
CA GLY A 82 8.52 10.15 8.37
C GLY A 82 7.75 10.43 7.08
N ASP A 83 7.96 11.61 6.51
CA ASP A 83 7.34 12.02 5.24
C ASP A 83 7.72 11.06 4.10
N MET A 84 8.97 10.57 4.07
CA MET A 84 9.42 9.56 3.11
C MET A 84 8.72 8.22 3.30
N ILE A 85 8.54 7.73 4.53
CA ILE A 85 7.83 6.48 4.81
C ILE A 85 6.38 6.58 4.36
N ASP A 86 5.70 7.70 4.66
CA ASP A 86 4.33 7.93 4.23
C ASP A 86 4.23 8.00 2.71
N THR A 87 5.19 8.67 2.06
CA THR A 87 5.28 8.73 0.60
C THR A 87 5.49 7.33 -0.01
N ILE A 88 6.34 6.50 0.59
CA ILE A 88 6.55 5.11 0.15
C ILE A 88 5.27 4.30 0.30
N GLY A 89 4.54 4.46 1.41
CA GLY A 89 3.24 3.82 1.62
C GLY A 89 2.25 4.17 0.50
N LEU A 90 2.10 5.47 0.20
CA LEU A 90 1.23 5.95 -0.89
C LEU A 90 1.63 5.39 -2.27
N VAL A 91 2.92 5.28 -2.55
CA VAL A 91 3.42 4.71 -3.81
C VAL A 91 3.15 3.20 -3.87
N SER A 92 3.35 2.48 -2.76
CA SER A 92 3.07 1.05 -2.65
C SER A 92 1.59 0.76 -2.93
N ASP A 93 0.69 1.49 -2.27
CA ASP A 93 -0.76 1.34 -2.46
C ASP A 93 -1.17 1.58 -3.92
N ASN A 94 -0.52 2.55 -4.59
CA ASN A 94 -0.78 2.81 -6.00
C ASN A 94 -0.28 1.69 -6.91
N ILE A 95 0.87 1.09 -6.59
CA ILE A 95 1.42 -0.06 -7.32
C ILE A 95 0.49 -1.26 -7.16
N ASP A 96 0.02 -1.56 -5.96
CA ASP A 96 -0.88 -2.68 -5.69
C ASP A 96 -2.21 -2.52 -6.45
N PHE A 97 -2.79 -1.32 -6.44
CA PHE A 97 -4.00 -1.02 -7.22
C PHE A 97 -3.78 -1.25 -8.72
N ARG A 98 -2.66 -0.78 -9.28
CA ARG A 98 -2.36 -0.96 -10.71
C ARG A 98 -2.07 -2.41 -11.05
N ALA A 99 -1.38 -3.14 -10.18
CA ALA A 99 -1.09 -4.56 -10.37
C ALA A 99 -2.37 -5.38 -10.45
N GLU A 100 -3.34 -5.11 -9.57
CA GLU A 100 -4.66 -5.74 -9.62
C GLU A 100 -5.42 -5.40 -10.91
N LEU A 101 -5.40 -4.13 -11.36
CA LEU A 101 -6.03 -3.76 -12.63
C LEU A 101 -5.40 -4.51 -13.82
N VAL A 102 -4.07 -4.57 -13.88
CA VAL A 102 -3.35 -5.31 -14.93
C VAL A 102 -3.74 -6.79 -14.89
N LYS A 103 -3.76 -7.40 -13.71
CA LYS A 103 -4.17 -8.80 -13.55
C LYS A 103 -5.59 -9.03 -14.08
N LYS A 104 -6.54 -8.15 -13.76
CA LYS A 104 -7.90 -8.21 -14.31
C LYS A 104 -7.92 -8.11 -15.83
N ILE A 105 -7.12 -7.21 -16.43
CA ILE A 105 -6.97 -7.09 -17.89
C ILE A 105 -6.47 -8.41 -18.53
N TRP A 106 -5.53 -9.11 -17.90
CA TRP A 106 -4.96 -10.35 -18.45
C TRP A 106 -5.82 -11.59 -18.23
N GLN A 107 -6.64 -11.63 -17.17
CA GLN A 107 -7.34 -12.84 -16.74
C GLN A 107 -8.83 -12.84 -17.08
N ASN A 108 -9.46 -11.66 -17.12
CA ASN A 108 -10.90 -11.57 -17.28
C ASN A 108 -11.32 -11.55 -18.74
N LYS A 109 -12.64 -11.67 -18.94
CA LYS A 109 -13.27 -11.61 -20.25
C LYS A 109 -12.99 -10.25 -20.93
N LEU A 110 -12.54 -10.34 -22.17
CA LEU A 110 -12.34 -9.21 -23.08
C LEU A 110 -13.27 -9.42 -24.28
N GLU A 111 -14.08 -8.41 -24.58
CA GLU A 111 -14.91 -8.41 -25.79
C GLU A 111 -14.54 -7.25 -26.68
N LEU A 112 -14.49 -7.54 -27.97
CA LEU A 112 -14.44 -6.54 -29.03
C LEU A 112 -15.80 -6.57 -29.73
N SER A 113 -16.39 -5.40 -29.95
CA SER A 113 -17.67 -5.20 -30.64
C SER A 113 -17.49 -4.30 -31.86
N ASP A 114 -18.50 -4.28 -32.74
CA ASP A 114 -18.49 -3.40 -33.90
C ASP A 114 -18.71 -1.94 -33.51
N GLY A 115 -18.19 -1.02 -34.32
CA GLY A 115 -18.27 0.42 -34.11
C GLY A 115 -16.93 1.05 -33.73
N ASN A 116 -16.99 2.26 -33.20
CA ASN A 116 -15.83 3.15 -33.07
C ASN A 116 -15.71 3.72 -31.64
N THR A 117 -16.69 3.45 -30.78
CA THR A 117 -16.74 3.94 -29.40
C THR A 117 -17.11 2.81 -28.45
N GLY A 118 -16.44 2.74 -27.30
CA GLY A 118 -16.66 1.73 -26.27
C GLY A 118 -16.57 0.29 -26.77
N ASN A 119 -15.82 0.05 -27.85
CA ASN A 119 -15.90 -1.18 -28.61
C ASN A 119 -14.93 -2.26 -28.13
N LEU A 120 -13.88 -1.90 -27.39
CA LEU A 120 -13.08 -2.85 -26.61
C LEU A 120 -13.45 -2.71 -25.12
N VAL A 121 -14.01 -3.77 -24.54
CA VAL A 121 -14.48 -3.79 -23.15
C VAL A 121 -13.80 -4.91 -22.38
N ILE A 122 -13.28 -4.57 -21.20
CA ILE A 122 -12.78 -5.53 -20.22
C ILE A 122 -13.77 -5.62 -19.07
N TYR A 123 -14.16 -6.84 -18.75
CA TYR A 123 -15.14 -7.12 -17.69
C TYR A 123 -14.48 -7.49 -16.37
N ASP A 124 -15.24 -7.39 -15.29
CA ASP A 124 -14.85 -7.92 -13.99
C ASP A 124 -14.93 -9.46 -13.96
N ASP A 125 -14.55 -10.05 -12.84
CA ASP A 125 -14.57 -11.51 -12.61
C ASP A 125 -15.96 -12.14 -12.76
N ASP A 126 -17.02 -11.33 -12.64
CA ASP A 126 -18.41 -11.70 -12.89
C ASP A 126 -18.78 -11.85 -14.38
N ASN A 127 -17.87 -11.46 -15.29
CA ASN A 127 -18.07 -11.42 -16.75
C ASN A 127 -19.24 -10.55 -17.23
N THR A 128 -19.78 -9.67 -16.37
CA THR A 128 -20.93 -8.82 -16.67
C THR A 128 -20.70 -7.34 -16.37
N THR A 129 -19.87 -7.02 -15.38
CA THR A 129 -19.57 -5.64 -14.98
C THR A 129 -18.41 -5.10 -15.81
N SER A 130 -18.61 -3.98 -16.51
CA SER A 130 -17.52 -3.33 -17.28
C SER A 130 -16.55 -2.60 -16.34
N LEU A 131 -15.25 -2.88 -16.48
CA LEU A 131 -14.18 -2.22 -15.70
C LEU A 131 -13.59 -1.04 -16.45
N ILE A 132 -13.29 -1.24 -17.73
CA ILE A 132 -12.71 -0.24 -18.60
C ILE A 132 -13.12 -0.50 -20.04
N SER A 133 -13.34 0.57 -20.79
CA SER A 133 -13.60 0.53 -22.22
C SER A 133 -12.67 1.48 -22.96
N TRP A 134 -12.19 1.05 -24.11
CA TRP A 134 -11.43 1.89 -25.02
C TRP A 134 -12.08 1.93 -26.39
N ASP A 135 -11.86 3.06 -27.06
CA ASP A 135 -12.19 3.25 -28.46
C ASP A 135 -11.01 2.74 -29.28
N VAL A 136 -11.24 1.69 -30.05
CA VAL A 136 -10.26 1.11 -30.97
C VAL A 136 -10.79 1.28 -32.40
N THR A 137 -9.94 1.76 -33.30
CA THR A 137 -10.25 1.90 -34.73
C THR A 137 -9.39 0.95 -35.55
N ASP A 138 -9.81 0.67 -36.79
CA ASP A 138 -8.93 -0.01 -37.75
C ASP A 138 -7.77 0.93 -38.16
N VAL A 139 -6.76 0.40 -38.87
CA VAL A 139 -5.54 1.10 -39.32
C VAL A 139 -5.79 2.36 -40.16
N VAL A 140 -7.02 2.53 -40.66
CA VAL A 140 -7.46 3.71 -41.42
C VAL A 140 -8.42 4.63 -40.64
N ASP A 141 -8.47 4.50 -39.31
CA ASP A 141 -9.34 5.26 -38.40
C ASP A 141 -10.86 5.10 -38.66
N THR A 142 -11.26 3.95 -39.21
CA THR A 142 -12.67 3.60 -39.43
C THR A 142 -13.23 2.72 -38.31
N SER A 143 -14.56 2.58 -38.27
CA SER A 143 -15.26 1.64 -37.40
C SER A 143 -14.73 0.22 -37.57
N ILE A 144 -14.63 -0.51 -36.46
CA ILE A 144 -14.38 -1.96 -36.52
C ILE A 144 -15.66 -2.64 -36.99
N GLU A 145 -15.52 -3.54 -37.96
CA GLU A 145 -16.60 -4.39 -38.46
C GLU A 145 -16.18 -5.86 -38.33
N GLN A 146 -16.91 -6.65 -37.54
CA GLN A 146 -16.69 -8.09 -37.42
C GLN A 146 -17.19 -8.78 -38.69
N GLY A 147 -16.23 -9.21 -39.51
CA GLY A 147 -16.54 -10.00 -40.70
C GLY A 147 -17.13 -11.37 -40.36
N ILE A 148 -18.22 -11.74 -41.05
CA ILE A 148 -18.82 -13.07 -40.99
C ILE A 148 -17.83 -14.08 -41.62
N TYR A 149 -17.21 -14.92 -40.79
CA TYR A 149 -16.26 -16.01 -41.14
C TYR A 149 -14.86 -15.63 -41.64
N ASN A 150 -14.10 -14.84 -40.87
CA ASN A 150 -12.64 -14.82 -41.04
C ASN A 150 -11.97 -15.75 -40.01
N THR A 151 -11.69 -17.00 -40.41
CA THR A 151 -10.77 -17.86 -39.65
C THR A 151 -9.44 -17.14 -39.45
N SER A 152 -8.91 -17.12 -38.22
CA SER A 152 -7.64 -16.45 -37.88
C SER A 152 -6.53 -16.84 -38.87
N LYS A 153 -6.00 -15.91 -39.65
CA LYS A 153 -4.81 -16.14 -40.46
C LYS A 153 -3.58 -15.88 -39.60
N ARG A 154 -2.86 -16.95 -39.21
CA ARG A 154 -1.47 -16.81 -38.72
C ARG A 154 -0.66 -16.12 -39.82
N SER A 155 0.06 -15.04 -39.50
CA SER A 155 1.04 -14.51 -40.44
C SER A 155 2.09 -15.60 -40.68
N ARG A 156 2.40 -15.88 -41.95
CA ARG A 156 3.58 -16.66 -42.29
C ARG A 156 4.77 -15.74 -42.02
N GLY A 157 5.57 -16.08 -41.02
CA GLY A 157 6.87 -15.42 -40.82
C GLY A 157 7.68 -15.56 -42.09
N THR A 158 8.05 -14.42 -42.69
CA THR A 158 9.09 -14.30 -43.70
C THR A 158 10.45 -14.25 -43.03
#